data_AF-A0A1L5KM74-F1
#
_entry.id   AF-A0A1L5KM74-F1
#
_cell.length_a   1.000
_cell.length_b   1.000
_cell.length_c   1.000
_cell.angle_alpha   90.00
_cell.angle_beta   90.00
_cell.angle_gamma   90.00
#
_symmetry.space_group_name_H-M   'P 1'
#
loop_
_entity.id
_entity.type
_entity.pdbx_description
1 polymer ?
#
loop_
_entity_poly.entity_id
_entity_poly.type
_entity_poly.pdbx_seq_one_letter_code
_entity_poly.pdbx_strand_id
1 'polypeptide(L)'
;MHSKEEVLEWYQNQEKNLYIIGGSQILRLFSDQLEELIQTMIHATIDGDTLAPTFEENRYEKVRQVPHLKDEKNPYDFTVNYYKRKDLD
;
A
#
# COMPACT_ATOMS: atom_id res chain seq x y z
N MET A 1 -10.72 18.55 3.36
CA MET A 1 -11.21 17.17 3.39
C MET A 1 -11.03 16.66 4.80
N HIS A 2 -12.11 16.36 5.50
CA HIS A 2 -12.09 16.08 6.94
C HIS A 2 -12.67 14.72 7.31
N SER A 3 -13.12 13.95 6.33
CA SER A 3 -13.66 12.59 6.51
C SER A 3 -13.24 11.68 5.36
N LYS A 4 -13.40 10.36 5.56
CA LYS A 4 -13.21 9.36 4.52
C LYS A 4 -14.20 9.58 3.37
N GLU A 5 -15.42 9.92 3.71
CA GLU A 5 -16.53 10.11 2.79
C GLU A 5 -16.29 11.29 1.85
N GLU A 6 -15.80 12.43 2.37
CA GLU A 6 -15.41 13.57 1.53
C GLU A 6 -14.31 13.18 0.54
N VAL A 7 -13.34 12.36 0.96
CA VAL A 7 -12.24 11.86 0.10
C VAL A 7 -12.76 11.00 -1.03
N LEU A 8 -13.67 10.08 -0.73
CA LEU A 8 -14.28 9.20 -1.73
C LEU A 8 -15.18 9.98 -2.70
N GLU A 9 -15.95 10.95 -2.21
CA GLU A 9 -16.78 11.82 -3.05
C GLU A 9 -15.93 12.65 -4.02
N TRP A 10 -14.86 13.28 -3.53
CA TRP A 10 -13.92 14.01 -4.39
C TRP A 10 -13.28 13.09 -5.45
N TYR A 11 -12.88 11.88 -5.05
CA TYR A 11 -12.29 10.89 -5.94
C TYR A 11 -13.27 10.43 -7.03
N GLN A 12 -14.54 10.22 -6.70
CA GLN A 12 -15.58 9.82 -7.65
C GLN A 12 -15.90 10.90 -8.70
N ASN A 13 -15.57 12.17 -8.42
CA ASN A 13 -15.80 13.30 -9.32
C ASN A 13 -14.61 13.58 -10.27
N GLN A 14 -13.71 12.61 -10.46
CA GLN A 14 -12.53 12.76 -11.32
C GLN A 14 -12.01 11.40 -11.82
N GLU A 15 -11.06 11.40 -12.77
CA GLU A 15 -10.61 10.19 -13.48
C GLU A 15 -9.19 9.68 -13.09
N LYS A 16 -8.49 10.35 -12.16
CA LYS A 16 -7.16 9.91 -11.72
C LYS A 16 -7.26 8.86 -10.62
N ASN A 17 -6.19 8.11 -10.41
CA ASN A 17 -6.06 7.20 -9.28
C ASN A 17 -5.91 7.96 -7.95
N LEU A 18 -6.59 7.47 -6.91
CA LEU A 18 -6.37 7.88 -5.52
C LEU A 18 -5.35 6.96 -4.87
N TYR A 19 -4.21 7.51 -4.48
CA TYR A 19 -3.18 6.78 -3.73
C TYR A 19 -3.26 7.13 -2.23
N ILE A 20 -3.51 6.12 -1.40
CA ILE A 20 -3.49 6.26 0.05
C ILE A 20 -2.07 5.95 0.56
N ILE A 21 -1.34 6.99 0.97
CA ILE A 21 0.12 6.88 1.22
C ILE A 21 0.51 6.77 2.71
N GLY A 22 -0.46 6.80 3.64
CA GLY A 22 -0.20 6.77 5.08
C GLY A 22 -0.76 7.96 5.85
N GLY A 23 -0.57 8.05 7.17
CA GLY A 23 0.11 7.08 8.05
C GLY A 23 -0.74 5.83 8.38
N SER A 24 -0.27 5.00 9.32
CA SER A 24 -0.88 3.70 9.67
C SER A 24 -2.40 3.76 9.95
N GLN A 25 -2.88 4.86 10.57
CA GLN A 25 -4.31 5.09 10.82
C GLN A 25 -5.11 5.34 9.54
N ILE A 26 -4.55 6.09 8.58
CA ILE A 26 -5.19 6.39 7.30
C ILE A 26 -5.24 5.11 6.43
N LEU A 27 -4.16 4.34 6.39
CA LEU A 27 -4.16 3.05 5.68
C LEU A 27 -5.24 2.10 6.21
N ARG A 28 -5.46 2.05 7.53
CA ARG A 28 -6.58 1.29 8.12
C ARG A 28 -7.93 1.85 7.72
N LEU A 29 -8.09 3.17 7.79
CA LEU A 29 -9.34 3.87 7.48
C LEU A 29 -9.86 3.56 6.07
N PHE A 30 -8.97 3.38 5.09
CA PHE A 30 -9.32 3.10 3.70
C PHE A 30 -9.18 1.62 3.29
N SER A 31 -8.83 0.72 4.22
CA SER A 31 -8.44 -0.67 3.91
C SER A 31 -9.51 -1.52 3.20
N ASP A 32 -10.78 -1.14 3.34
CA ASP A 32 -11.93 -1.77 2.68
C ASP A 32 -12.14 -1.29 1.24
N GLN A 33 -11.65 -0.11 0.86
CA GLN A 33 -11.76 0.45 -0.50
C GLN A 33 -10.59 0.09 -1.41
N LEU A 34 -9.44 -0.34 -0.86
CA LEU A 34 -8.25 -0.57 -1.67
C LEU A 34 -8.49 -1.67 -2.72
N GLU A 35 -8.14 -1.38 -3.96
CA GLU A 35 -8.22 -2.28 -5.11
C GLU A 35 -6.85 -2.87 -5.45
N GLU A 36 -5.80 -2.06 -5.26
CA GLU A 36 -4.40 -2.44 -5.47
C GLU A 36 -3.55 -2.09 -4.25
N LEU A 37 -2.51 -2.90 -4.01
CA LEU A 37 -1.47 -2.62 -3.03
C LEU A 37 -0.12 -2.55 -3.73
N ILE A 38 0.60 -1.44 -3.54
CA ILE A 38 2.00 -1.30 -3.95
C ILE A 38 2.83 -1.23 -2.66
N GLN A 39 3.53 -2.31 -2.35
CA GLN A 39 4.23 -2.49 -1.09
C GLN A 39 5.74 -2.64 -1.32
N THR A 40 6.53 -1.71 -0.77
CA THR A 40 7.98 -1.87 -0.66
C THR A 40 8.31 -2.63 0.62
N MET A 41 8.82 -3.86 0.47
CA MET A 41 9.30 -4.69 1.56
C MET A 41 10.81 -4.51 1.69
N ILE A 42 11.27 -3.83 2.73
CA ILE A 42 12.71 -3.68 3.04
C ILE A 42 13.17 -4.92 3.79
N HIS A 43 14.20 -5.60 3.31
CA HIS A 43 14.71 -6.85 3.90
C HIS A 43 15.70 -6.56 5.03
N ALA A 44 15.23 -5.85 6.07
CA ALA A 44 16.01 -5.49 7.23
C ALA A 44 15.17 -5.53 8.51
N THR A 45 15.83 -5.71 9.65
CA THR A 45 15.23 -5.51 10.97
C THR A 45 15.64 -4.13 11.46
N ILE A 46 14.66 -3.25 11.68
CA ILE A 46 14.86 -1.85 12.05
C ILE A 46 14.05 -1.59 13.32
N ASP A 47 14.63 -0.84 14.26
CA ASP A 47 13.91 -0.37 15.43
C ASP A 47 12.95 0.76 15.05
N GLY A 48 11.71 0.69 15.51
CA GLY A 48 10.65 1.60 15.10
C GLY A 48 9.47 1.59 16.07
N ASP A 49 8.73 2.69 16.09
CA ASP A 49 7.61 2.93 17.02
C ASP A 49 6.23 2.68 16.39
N THR A 50 6.20 2.45 15.07
CA THR A 50 4.98 2.36 14.27
C THR A 50 5.04 1.17 13.31
N LEU A 51 3.96 0.41 13.27
CA LEU A 51 3.80 -0.72 12.34
C LEU A 51 2.87 -0.36 11.17
N ALA A 52 3.19 -0.88 9.99
CA ALA A 52 2.25 -0.93 8.88
C ALA A 52 1.02 -1.77 9.28
N PRO A 53 -0.18 -1.45 8.80
CA PRO A 53 -1.32 -2.30 9.03
C PRO A 53 -1.15 -3.64 8.30
N THR A 54 -1.69 -4.69 8.91
CA THR A 54 -1.85 -5.98 8.24
C THR A 54 -3.07 -5.91 7.33
N PHE A 55 -2.89 -6.29 6.06
CA PHE A 55 -4.00 -6.46 5.13
C PHE A 55 -4.39 -7.94 5.08
N GLU A 56 -5.67 -8.24 4.86
CA GLU A 56 -6.13 -9.62 4.70
C GLU A 56 -5.55 -10.23 3.43
N GLU A 57 -4.49 -11.01 3.56
CA GLU A 57 -3.75 -11.61 2.43
C GLU A 57 -4.67 -12.41 1.49
N ASN A 58 -5.73 -13.01 2.03
CA ASN A 58 -6.69 -13.78 1.24
C ASN A 58 -7.48 -12.92 0.24
N ARG A 59 -7.64 -11.61 0.49
CA ARG A 59 -8.34 -10.68 -0.41
C ARG A 59 -7.51 -10.29 -1.63
N TYR A 60 -6.20 -10.47 -1.59
CA TYR A 60 -5.29 -9.96 -2.61
C TYR A 60 -4.48 -11.08 -3.26
N GLU A 61 -4.22 -10.94 -4.55
CA GLU A 61 -3.27 -11.75 -5.30
C GLU A 61 -2.03 -10.94 -5.67
N LYS A 62 -0.85 -11.55 -5.58
CA LYS A 62 0.40 -10.89 -6.00
C LYS A 62 0.53 -11.00 -7.51
N VAL A 63 0.47 -9.87 -8.20
CA VAL A 63 0.50 -9.82 -9.68
C VAL A 63 1.86 -9.44 -10.24
N ARG A 64 2.72 -8.77 -9.46
CA ARG A 64 4.08 -8.41 -9.87
C ARG A 64 5.00 -8.27 -8.67
N GLN A 65 6.28 -8.60 -8.87
CA GLN A 65 7.32 -8.41 -7.88
C GLN A 65 8.61 -7.93 -8.56
N VAL A 66 9.25 -6.89 -8.01
CA VAL A 66 10.52 -6.37 -8.52
C VAL A 66 11.54 -6.33 -7.37
N PRO A 67 12.54 -7.23 -7.37
CA PRO A 67 13.63 -7.20 -6.39
C PRO A 67 14.66 -6.12 -6.76
N HIS A 68 15.21 -5.49 -5.74
CA HIS A 68 16.31 -4.53 -5.83
C HIS A 68 17.40 -4.92 -4.83
N LEU A 69 18.62 -5.11 -5.33
CA LEU A 69 19.79 -5.35 -4.49
C LEU A 69 20.27 -4.03 -3.89
N LYS A 70 20.81 -4.10 -2.67
CA LYS A 70 21.46 -2.96 -2.03
C LYS A 70 22.64 -2.45 -2.83
N ASP A 71 22.88 -1.15 -2.72
CA ASP A 71 24.00 -0.45 -3.32
C ASP A 71 24.49 0.68 -2.39
N GLU A 72 25.40 1.52 -2.88
CA GLU A 72 25.95 2.64 -2.10
C GLU A 72 24.90 3.65 -1.65
N LYS A 73 23.78 3.78 -2.37
CA LYS A 73 22.70 4.74 -2.08
C LYS A 73 21.54 4.11 -1.31
N ASN A 74 21.39 2.78 -1.38
CA ASN A 74 20.31 2.00 -0.78
C ASN A 74 20.93 0.86 0.04
N PRO A 75 21.08 0.99 1.37
CA PRO A 75 21.88 0.05 2.18
C PRO A 75 21.23 -1.32 2.40
N TYR A 76 19.95 -1.48 2.02
CA TYR A 76 19.18 -2.69 2.22
C TYR A 76 18.62 -3.21 0.91
N ASP A 77 18.60 -4.53 0.75
CA ASP A 77 17.81 -5.16 -0.29
C ASP A 77 16.34 -4.85 -0.03
N PHE A 78 15.57 -4.63 -1.09
CA PHE A 78 14.14 -4.45 -0.96
C PHE A 78 13.42 -5.02 -2.18
N THR A 79 12.13 -5.29 -1.99
CA THR A 79 11.27 -5.79 -3.03
C THR A 79 10.04 -4.89 -3.15
N VAL A 80 9.73 -4.43 -4.37
CA VAL A 80 8.44 -3.79 -4.64
C VAL A 80 7.46 -4.87 -5.10
N ASN A 81 6.48 -5.16 -4.24
CA ASN A 81 5.39 -6.09 -4.50
C ASN A 81 4.16 -5.32 -4.98
N TYR A 82 3.45 -5.88 -5.95
CA TYR A 82 2.19 -5.35 -6.47
C TYR A 82 1.14 -6.43 -6.29
N TYR A 83 0.03 -6.04 -5.68
CA TYR A 83 -1.12 -6.91 -5.46
C TYR A 83 -2.39 -6.28 -6.03
N LYS A 84 -3.31 -7.13 -6.48
CA LYS A 84 -4.66 -6.77 -6.89
C LYS A 84 -5.69 -7.50 -6.05
N ARG A 85 -6.85 -6.89 -5.81
CA ARG A 85 -7.94 -7.53 -5.07
C ARG A 85 -8.62 -8.59 -5.96
N LYS A 86 -8.80 -9.80 -5.43
CA LYS A 86 -9.26 -10.97 -6.20
C LYS A 86 -10.72 -10.92 -6.67
N ASP A 87 -11.54 -10.08 -6.05
CA ASP A 87 -12.98 -9.97 -6.28
C ASP A 87 -13.36 -8.87 -7.29
N LEU A 88 -12.37 -8.26 -7.94
CA LEU A 88 -12.53 -7.18 -8.92
C LEU A 88 -12.23 -7.61 -10.36
N ASP A 89 -11.95 -8.89 -10.59
CA ASP A 89 -11.75 -9.49 -11.92
C ASP A 89 -13.03 -10.08 -12.51
#